data_AF-A0A1G0FQ34-F1
#
_entry.id   AF-A0A1G0FQ34-F1
#
_cell.length_a   1.000
_cell.length_b   1.000
_cell.length_c   1.000
_cell.angle_alpha   90.00
_cell.angle_beta   90.00
_cell.angle_gamma   90.00
#
_symmetry.space_group_name_H-M   'P 1'
#
loop_
_entity.id
_entity.type
_entity.pdbx_description
1 polymer ?
#
loop_
_entity_poly.entity_id
_entity_poly.type
_entity_poly.pdbx_seq_one_letter_code
_entity_poly.pdbx_strand_id
1 'polypeptide(L)'
;MLAAGVSVPAGYNLQGNFDAAASTANEAAIITAIVSHWSDQFTPNVEAGAGTSGTATEIEGGATSTSSINLGRNADGSTSFGLGIQTEGSKKGVSAKTDVAASLDGQRCPNADGQVSFTVKVRLGAESGGTGYTQELTAFVRAVVTDDARIGTTTIDAIQGTRQVKDGRQVYVESGVTAKYDGGDTANARYSNLRTIRLSQDATRADVADLSGSGHNAAFLMAHISLQHAQDAWLKGGCTKIVATSPGTVQPGSNTEIPVKVQHRFDGSEVPSKLEVVLSGEASVEPTSLAKTPGTLTYTAPDESGKTATITLTATSRRGRATLEVNASTGVAAYRIVGGLDDWQTNTAVCDIMKPFTLTGGGFTMQVSGGLSGTYDYTGPFDAHGTGTYPISLPDGVGKPGTMTGTGAGSAGGYTNTGTEIYTLTPIEPCN
;
A
#
# COMPACT_ATOMS: atom_id res chain seq x y z
N MET A 1 -18.96 7.77 8.89
CA MET A 1 -19.26 9.08 9.49
C MET A 1 -17.95 9.85 9.58
N LEU A 2 -17.56 10.52 8.49
CA LEU A 2 -16.36 11.36 8.38
C LEU A 2 -16.83 12.69 7.78
N ALA A 3 -17.35 13.57 8.63
CA ALA A 3 -17.65 14.95 8.29
C ALA A 3 -16.48 15.82 8.80
N ALA A 4 -15.30 15.66 8.20
CA ALA A 4 -14.28 16.69 8.29
C ALA A 4 -14.60 17.70 7.18
N GLY A 5 -15.23 18.81 7.54
CA GLY A 5 -15.56 19.88 6.61
C GLY A 5 -14.27 20.49 6.07
N VAL A 6 -13.84 20.04 4.90
CA VAL A 6 -12.84 20.76 4.10
C VAL A 6 -13.58 21.93 3.47
N SER A 7 -13.64 23.07 4.17
CA SER A 7 -13.98 24.32 3.51
C SER A 7 -12.77 24.72 2.67
N VAL A 8 -12.87 24.60 1.35
CA VAL A 8 -11.97 25.35 0.45
C VAL A 8 -12.62 26.72 0.29
N PRO A 9 -12.17 27.78 1.00
CA PRO A 9 -12.69 29.10 0.74
C PRO A 9 -12.20 29.50 -0.66
N ALA A 10 -13.04 29.34 -1.67
CA ALA A 10 -12.93 30.17 -2.86
C ALA A 10 -13.08 31.61 -2.36
N GLY A 11 -11.98 32.37 -2.37
CA GLY A 11 -11.95 33.74 -1.89
C GLY A 11 -12.82 34.61 -2.78
N TYR A 12 -14.12 34.69 -2.47
CA TYR A 12 -15.06 35.51 -3.21
C TYR A 12 -14.93 36.97 -2.75
N ASN A 13 -14.20 37.78 -3.52
CA ASN A 13 -14.23 39.22 -3.35
C ASN A 13 -15.52 39.77 -3.98
N LEU A 14 -16.44 40.27 -3.15
CA LEU A 14 -17.76 40.82 -3.52
C LEU A 14 -17.72 42.06 -4.44
N GLN A 15 -16.57 42.43 -5.00
CA GLN A 15 -16.39 43.59 -5.87
C GLN A 15 -15.80 43.21 -7.22
N GLY A 16 -16.55 42.51 -8.08
CA GLY A 16 -16.50 42.60 -9.56
C GLY A 16 -15.17 42.41 -10.32
N ASN A 17 -14.04 42.25 -9.65
CA ASN A 17 -12.70 42.10 -10.20
C ASN A 17 -12.26 40.67 -9.89
N PHE A 18 -12.57 39.76 -10.80
CA PHE A 18 -11.88 38.48 -10.86
C PHE A 18 -10.45 38.76 -11.33
N ASP A 19 -9.47 38.70 -10.44
CA ASP A 19 -8.06 38.65 -10.82
C ASP A 19 -7.77 37.23 -11.34
N ALA A 20 -8.28 36.96 -12.55
CA ALA A 20 -8.62 35.62 -13.04
C ALA A 20 -7.42 34.69 -13.32
N ALA A 21 -6.21 35.22 -13.40
CA ALA A 21 -5.07 34.46 -13.91
C ALA A 21 -4.25 33.75 -12.82
N ALA A 22 -4.16 34.31 -11.61
CA ALA A 22 -3.29 33.79 -10.53
C ALA A 22 -4.04 32.94 -9.50
N SER A 23 -5.33 33.20 -9.25
CA SER A 23 -6.13 32.40 -8.31
C SER A 23 -6.48 31.02 -8.86
N THR A 24 -6.77 30.94 -10.16
CA THR A 24 -7.29 29.73 -10.83
C THR A 24 -6.28 28.59 -10.89
N ALA A 25 -5.00 28.89 -11.14
CA ALA A 25 -3.94 27.88 -11.15
C ALA A 25 -3.73 27.23 -9.77
N ASN A 26 -3.73 28.05 -8.70
CA ASN A 26 -3.57 27.55 -7.33
C ASN A 26 -4.79 26.75 -6.86
N GLU A 27 -6.01 27.20 -7.17
CA GLU A 27 -7.23 26.47 -6.81
C GLU A 27 -7.30 25.10 -7.52
N ALA A 28 -7.06 25.08 -8.83
CA ALA A 28 -7.05 23.85 -9.60
C ALA A 28 -5.97 22.86 -9.12
N ALA A 29 -4.79 23.38 -8.75
CA ALA A 29 -3.70 22.61 -8.14
C ALA A 29 -4.07 21.99 -6.79
N ILE A 30 -4.69 22.76 -5.90
CA ILE A 30 -5.13 22.28 -4.57
C ILE A 30 -6.20 21.19 -4.73
N ILE A 31 -7.21 21.43 -5.57
CA ILE A 31 -8.27 20.46 -5.84
C ILE A 31 -7.66 19.15 -6.38
N THR A 32 -6.69 19.29 -7.30
CA THR A 32 -5.99 18.15 -7.89
C THR A 32 -5.14 17.38 -6.88
N ALA A 33 -4.47 18.07 -5.95
CA ALA A 33 -3.73 17.44 -4.87
C ALA A 33 -4.66 16.61 -3.96
N ILE A 34 -5.81 17.17 -3.59
CA ILE A 34 -6.83 16.48 -2.77
C ILE A 34 -7.32 15.21 -3.50
N VAL A 35 -7.73 15.37 -4.75
CA VAL A 35 -8.21 14.27 -5.62
C VAL A 35 -7.15 13.17 -5.75
N SER A 36 -5.90 13.54 -6.00
CA SER A 36 -4.79 12.59 -6.17
C SER A 36 -4.51 11.83 -4.88
N HIS A 37 -4.47 12.55 -3.75
CA HIS A 37 -4.25 11.95 -2.45
C HIS A 37 -5.36 10.96 -2.06
N TRP A 38 -6.63 11.34 -2.25
CA TRP A 38 -7.77 10.48 -1.94
C TRP A 38 -7.81 9.26 -2.86
N SER A 39 -7.55 9.46 -4.15
CA SER A 39 -7.41 8.38 -5.11
C SER A 39 -6.35 7.36 -4.65
N ASP A 40 -5.16 7.79 -4.23
CA ASP A 40 -4.11 6.87 -3.77
C ASP A 40 -4.45 6.16 -2.46
N GLN A 41 -5.20 6.83 -1.56
CA GLN A 41 -5.56 6.28 -0.27
C GLN A 41 -6.67 5.22 -0.37
N PHE A 42 -7.71 5.45 -1.17
CA PHE A 42 -8.91 4.62 -1.15
C PHE A 42 -8.93 3.53 -2.24
N THR A 43 -8.26 3.76 -3.37
CA THR A 43 -8.30 2.84 -4.52
C THR A 43 -7.66 1.47 -4.29
N PRO A 44 -6.58 1.30 -3.49
CA PRO A 44 -5.93 0.00 -3.31
C PRO A 44 -6.85 -1.14 -2.81
N ASN A 45 -7.98 -0.79 -2.18
CA ASN A 45 -8.94 -1.76 -1.64
C ASN A 45 -10.18 -1.96 -2.52
N VAL A 46 -10.24 -1.31 -3.69
CA VAL A 46 -11.34 -1.46 -4.64
C VAL A 46 -10.97 -2.56 -5.63
N GLU A 47 -11.89 -3.50 -5.88
CA GLU A 47 -11.70 -4.54 -6.89
C GLU A 47 -11.73 -3.94 -8.30
N ALA A 48 -11.03 -4.56 -9.26
CA ALA A 48 -11.07 -4.10 -10.65
C ALA A 48 -12.49 -4.19 -11.21
N GLY A 49 -12.96 -3.13 -11.88
CA GLY A 49 -14.35 -3.01 -12.36
C GLY A 49 -15.37 -2.63 -11.29
N ALA A 50 -14.98 -2.50 -10.02
CA ALA A 50 -15.84 -2.02 -8.95
C ALA A 50 -15.75 -0.51 -8.78
N GLY A 51 -16.83 0.10 -8.31
CA GLY A 51 -16.88 1.51 -7.98
C GLY A 51 -18.02 1.84 -7.03
N THR A 52 -17.86 2.94 -6.32
CA THR A 52 -18.88 3.53 -5.47
C THR A 52 -19.03 4.99 -5.82
N SER A 53 -20.27 5.47 -5.85
CA SER A 53 -20.57 6.88 -6.04
C SER A 53 -21.58 7.33 -5.00
N GLY A 54 -21.40 8.53 -4.49
CA GLY A 54 -22.32 9.15 -3.53
C GLY A 54 -22.58 10.60 -3.89
N THR A 55 -23.78 11.06 -3.59
CA THR A 55 -24.17 12.47 -3.71
C THR A 55 -24.84 12.91 -2.42
N ALA A 56 -24.53 14.11 -1.95
CA ALA A 56 -25.15 14.71 -0.77
C ALA A 56 -25.55 16.15 -1.11
N THR A 57 -26.76 16.54 -0.71
CA THR A 57 -27.27 17.90 -0.91
C THR A 57 -27.60 18.53 0.44
N GLU A 58 -27.12 19.74 0.66
CA GLU A 58 -27.34 20.56 1.85
C GLU A 58 -27.98 21.89 1.44
N ILE A 59 -28.94 22.35 2.25
CA ILE A 59 -29.62 23.64 2.03
C ILE A 59 -29.42 24.48 3.28
N GLU A 60 -28.71 25.60 3.14
CA GLU A 60 -28.47 26.54 4.23
C GLU A 60 -28.62 27.98 3.73
N GLY A 61 -29.38 28.80 4.47
CA GLY A 61 -29.48 30.24 4.18
C GLY A 61 -30.02 30.62 2.78
N GLY A 62 -30.77 29.72 2.13
CA GLY A 62 -31.28 29.92 0.77
C GLY A 62 -30.28 29.58 -0.34
N ALA A 63 -29.14 28.97 0.02
CA ALA A 63 -28.23 28.31 -0.91
C ALA A 63 -28.39 26.79 -0.83
N THR A 64 -28.29 26.11 -1.97
CA THR A 64 -28.29 24.66 -2.12
C THR A 64 -26.90 24.24 -2.59
N SER A 65 -26.21 23.42 -1.80
CA SER A 65 -24.90 22.85 -2.14
C SER A 65 -25.05 21.34 -2.36
N THR A 66 -24.64 20.86 -3.53
CA THR A 66 -24.61 19.44 -3.89
C THR A 66 -23.17 18.99 -4.07
N SER A 67 -22.73 18.05 -3.25
CA SER A 67 -21.44 17.40 -3.32
C SER A 67 -21.60 15.99 -3.89
N SER A 68 -20.67 15.56 -4.72
CA SER A 68 -20.62 14.24 -5.33
C SER A 68 -19.21 13.68 -5.25
N ILE A 69 -19.11 12.39 -5.02
CA ILE A 69 -17.86 11.64 -5.05
C ILE A 69 -18.07 10.37 -5.86
N ASN A 70 -17.10 10.05 -6.70
CA ASN A 70 -16.98 8.79 -7.40
C ASN A 70 -15.60 8.22 -7.09
N LEU A 71 -15.55 6.97 -6.66
CA LEU A 71 -14.32 6.21 -6.44
C LEU A 71 -14.49 4.86 -7.10
N GLY A 72 -13.55 4.46 -7.94
CA GLY A 72 -13.59 3.15 -8.56
C GLY A 72 -12.28 2.72 -9.18
N ARG A 73 -12.29 1.50 -9.71
CA ARG A 73 -11.28 1.00 -10.63
C ARG A 73 -11.95 0.52 -11.90
N ASN A 74 -11.35 0.87 -13.02
CA ASN A 74 -11.76 0.36 -14.31
C ASN A 74 -11.42 -1.15 -14.42
N ALA A 75 -12.01 -1.82 -15.41
CA ALA A 75 -11.81 -3.26 -15.63
C ALA A 75 -10.36 -3.63 -15.96
N ASP A 76 -9.61 -2.70 -16.58
CA ASP A 76 -8.18 -2.83 -16.84
C ASP A 76 -7.30 -2.61 -15.59
N GLY A 77 -7.94 -2.35 -14.45
CA GLY A 77 -7.31 -2.12 -13.17
C GLY A 77 -6.84 -0.69 -12.92
N SER A 78 -7.03 0.22 -13.87
CA SER A 78 -6.73 1.64 -13.74
C SER A 78 -7.68 2.33 -12.76
N THR A 79 -7.27 3.48 -12.21
CA THR A 79 -8.03 4.18 -11.17
C THR A 79 -9.00 5.16 -11.78
N SER A 80 -10.21 5.26 -11.23
CA SER A 80 -11.17 6.33 -11.52
C SER A 80 -11.56 7.03 -10.22
N PHE A 81 -11.42 8.35 -10.18
CA PHE A 81 -11.87 9.19 -9.08
C PHE A 81 -12.57 10.43 -9.63
N GLY A 82 -13.66 10.84 -8.99
CA GLY A 82 -14.38 12.07 -9.29
C GLY A 82 -14.82 12.77 -8.01
N LEU A 83 -14.69 14.09 -7.98
CA LEU A 83 -15.23 14.98 -6.95
C LEU A 83 -16.00 16.08 -7.66
N GLY A 84 -17.20 16.39 -7.22
CA GLY A 84 -17.99 17.51 -7.72
C GLY A 84 -18.67 18.25 -6.59
N ILE A 85 -18.64 19.57 -6.61
CA ILE A 85 -19.33 20.46 -5.67
C ILE A 85 -20.03 21.52 -6.51
N GLN A 86 -21.33 21.64 -6.36
CA GLN A 86 -22.15 22.65 -7.03
C GLN A 86 -22.94 23.41 -5.98
N THR A 87 -22.83 24.73 -5.95
CA THR A 87 -23.58 25.59 -5.05
C THR A 87 -24.44 26.55 -5.87
N GLU A 88 -25.72 26.63 -5.56
CA GLU A 88 -26.67 27.54 -6.19
C GLU A 88 -27.44 28.29 -5.12
N GLY A 89 -27.56 29.60 -5.23
CA GLY A 89 -28.29 30.41 -4.27
C GLY A 89 -28.83 31.68 -4.88
N SER A 90 -29.79 32.31 -4.20
CA SER A 90 -30.26 33.63 -4.59
C SER A 90 -30.34 34.56 -3.38
N LYS A 91 -29.92 35.81 -3.57
CA LYS A 91 -30.03 36.85 -2.55
C LYS A 91 -30.49 38.15 -3.20
N LYS A 92 -31.59 38.71 -2.69
CA LYS A 92 -32.20 39.95 -3.22
C LYS A 92 -32.49 39.89 -4.74
N GLY A 93 -32.93 38.73 -5.24
CA GLY A 93 -33.26 38.54 -6.66
C GLY A 93 -32.06 38.31 -7.59
N VAL A 94 -30.83 38.30 -7.07
CA VAL A 94 -29.63 37.94 -7.84
C VAL A 94 -29.31 36.47 -7.58
N SER A 95 -29.32 35.64 -8.62
CA SER A 95 -28.87 34.25 -8.57
C SER A 95 -27.35 34.18 -8.68
N ALA A 96 -26.73 33.34 -7.87
CA ALA A 96 -25.32 32.97 -7.95
C ALA A 96 -25.20 31.44 -8.04
N LYS A 97 -24.29 30.97 -8.89
CA LYS A 97 -23.98 29.56 -9.08
C LYS A 97 -22.47 29.38 -9.08
N THR A 98 -21.96 28.38 -8.39
CA THR A 98 -20.58 27.93 -8.50
C THR A 98 -20.54 26.42 -8.74
N ASP A 99 -19.63 25.97 -9.59
CA ASP A 99 -19.37 24.55 -9.81
C ASP A 99 -17.87 24.27 -9.79
N VAL A 100 -17.48 23.25 -9.04
CA VAL A 100 -16.12 22.72 -9.00
C VAL A 100 -16.23 21.23 -9.23
N ALA A 101 -15.67 20.73 -10.31
CA ALA A 101 -15.57 19.31 -10.55
C ALA A 101 -14.13 18.93 -10.89
N ALA A 102 -13.66 17.82 -10.34
CA ALA A 102 -12.36 17.27 -10.65
C ALA A 102 -12.50 15.76 -10.85
N SER A 103 -11.79 15.23 -11.82
CA SER A 103 -11.70 13.79 -12.01
C SER A 103 -10.29 13.39 -12.42
N LEU A 104 -9.91 12.20 -11.97
CA LEU A 104 -8.68 11.54 -12.35
C LEU A 104 -9.07 10.15 -12.86
N ASP A 105 -8.65 9.84 -14.07
CA ASP A 105 -8.94 8.54 -14.70
C ASP A 105 -7.69 7.99 -15.40
N GLY A 106 -7.33 6.74 -15.11
CA GLY A 106 -6.27 6.03 -15.82
C GLY A 106 -5.22 5.37 -14.93
N GLN A 107 -4.19 4.85 -15.59
CA GLN A 107 -3.18 3.98 -15.01
C GLN A 107 -2.09 4.82 -14.33
N ARG A 108 -2.20 4.94 -13.00
CA ARG A 108 -1.22 5.65 -12.16
C ARG A 108 -0.04 4.78 -11.72
N CYS A 109 -0.22 3.46 -11.67
CA CYS A 109 0.88 2.53 -11.41
C CYS A 109 1.60 2.15 -12.70
N PRO A 110 2.93 2.14 -12.74
CA PRO A 110 3.62 1.82 -13.98
C PRO A 110 3.34 0.38 -14.43
N ASN A 111 3.09 0.21 -15.73
CA ASN A 111 2.93 -1.12 -16.34
C ASN A 111 4.28 -1.86 -16.45
N ALA A 112 4.30 -3.05 -17.06
CA ALA A 112 5.51 -3.85 -17.20
C ALA A 112 6.67 -3.13 -17.92
N ASP A 113 6.36 -2.18 -18.81
CA ASP A 113 7.32 -1.37 -19.54
C ASP A 113 7.72 -0.08 -18.79
N GLY A 114 7.19 0.13 -17.58
CA GLY A 114 7.39 1.35 -16.79
C GLY A 114 6.53 2.53 -17.24
N GLN A 115 5.50 2.31 -18.06
CA GLN A 115 4.65 3.40 -18.56
C GLN A 115 3.51 3.71 -17.59
N VAL A 116 3.24 4.99 -17.42
CA VAL A 116 2.14 5.57 -16.63
C VAL A 116 1.32 6.44 -17.57
N SER A 117 -0.01 6.33 -17.54
CA SER A 117 -0.88 7.17 -18.34
C SER A 117 -2.21 7.44 -17.67
N PHE A 118 -2.53 8.70 -17.42
CA PHE A 118 -3.80 9.09 -16.81
C PHE A 118 -4.25 10.48 -17.29
N THR A 119 -5.53 10.76 -17.15
CA THR A 119 -6.17 12.03 -17.47
C THR A 119 -6.61 12.71 -16.19
N VAL A 120 -6.26 13.98 -16.04
CA VAL A 120 -6.80 14.86 -15.00
C VAL A 120 -7.74 15.84 -15.68
N LYS A 121 -8.97 15.95 -15.18
CA LYS A 121 -9.92 16.96 -15.64
C LYS A 121 -10.35 17.80 -14.46
N VAL A 122 -10.34 19.12 -14.61
CA VAL A 122 -10.90 20.05 -13.64
C VAL A 122 -11.83 21.01 -14.36
N ARG A 123 -12.98 21.25 -13.76
CA ARG A 123 -13.96 22.23 -14.19
C ARG A 123 -14.20 23.18 -13.03
N LEU A 124 -14.05 24.47 -13.30
CA LEU A 124 -14.35 25.56 -12.39
C LEU A 124 -15.41 26.43 -13.05
N GLY A 125 -16.44 26.80 -12.32
CA GLY A 125 -17.51 27.65 -12.83
C GLY A 125 -18.04 28.56 -11.74
N ALA A 126 -18.34 29.80 -12.13
CA ALA A 126 -18.96 30.80 -11.29
C ALA A 126 -19.82 31.71 -12.15
N GLU A 127 -21.11 31.87 -11.83
CA GLU A 127 -22.05 32.74 -12.52
C GLU A 127 -22.81 33.58 -11.50
N SER A 128 -22.98 34.88 -11.76
CA SER A 128 -23.77 35.78 -10.91
C SER A 128 -24.28 36.98 -11.70
N GLY A 129 -25.59 37.25 -11.63
CA GLY A 129 -26.16 38.50 -12.17
C GLY A 129 -25.85 38.80 -13.64
N GLY A 130 -25.73 37.76 -14.48
CA GLY A 130 -25.43 37.89 -15.91
C GLY A 130 -23.93 37.94 -16.25
N THR A 131 -23.04 37.97 -15.27
CA THR A 131 -21.61 37.68 -15.48
C THR A 131 -21.33 36.21 -15.17
N GLY A 132 -20.32 35.65 -15.82
CA GLY A 132 -20.03 34.23 -15.70
C GLY A 132 -18.61 33.91 -16.13
N TYR A 133 -18.06 32.90 -15.48
CA TYR A 133 -16.76 32.31 -15.75
C TYR A 133 -16.92 30.80 -15.73
N THR A 134 -16.38 30.12 -16.73
CA THR A 134 -16.25 28.65 -16.71
C THR A 134 -14.92 28.29 -17.31
N GLN A 135 -14.15 27.47 -16.62
CA GLN A 135 -12.88 26.96 -17.07
C GLN A 135 -12.90 25.45 -17.01
N GLU A 136 -12.61 24.81 -18.14
CA GLU A 136 -12.48 23.38 -18.29
C GLU A 136 -11.02 23.09 -18.64
N LEU A 137 -10.35 22.35 -17.78
CA LEU A 137 -8.95 21.99 -17.90
C LEU A 137 -8.89 20.48 -18.04
N THR A 138 -8.18 20.00 -19.05
CA THR A 138 -7.90 18.58 -19.25
C THR A 138 -6.40 18.43 -19.47
N ALA A 139 -5.76 17.56 -18.72
CA ALA A 139 -4.38 17.19 -18.94
C ALA A 139 -4.24 15.68 -19.05
N PHE A 140 -3.79 15.21 -20.20
CA PHE A 140 -3.44 13.82 -20.43
C PHE A 140 -1.95 13.64 -20.19
N VAL A 141 -1.61 12.91 -19.14
CA VAL A 141 -0.24 12.67 -18.70
C VAL A 141 0.21 11.30 -19.20
N ARG A 142 1.40 11.26 -19.80
CA ARG A 142 2.13 10.03 -20.10
C ARG A 142 3.54 10.14 -19.55
N ALA A 143 3.99 9.15 -18.80
CA ALA A 143 5.34 9.12 -18.27
C ALA A 143 5.97 7.73 -18.42
N VAL A 144 7.31 7.69 -18.46
CA VAL A 144 8.09 6.46 -18.40
C VAL A 144 8.94 6.48 -17.14
N VAL A 145 8.89 5.40 -16.38
CA VAL A 145 9.60 5.21 -15.11
C VAL A 145 10.89 4.43 -15.33
N THR A 146 11.97 4.90 -14.73
CA THR A 146 13.31 4.29 -14.78
C THR A 146 13.41 3.09 -13.84
N ASP A 147 14.51 2.35 -13.93
CA ASP A 147 14.77 1.17 -13.08
C ASP A 147 14.82 1.50 -11.58
N ASP A 148 15.07 2.76 -11.22
CA ASP A 148 15.07 3.28 -9.83
C ASP A 148 13.69 3.77 -9.35
N ALA A 149 12.60 3.40 -10.05
CA ALA A 149 11.24 3.87 -9.79
C ALA A 149 11.07 5.40 -9.85
N ARG A 150 11.93 6.09 -10.60
CA ARG A 150 11.85 7.55 -10.82
C ARG A 150 11.25 7.88 -12.18
N ILE A 151 10.59 9.02 -12.30
CA ILE A 151 10.14 9.53 -13.60
C ILE A 151 11.38 9.77 -14.47
N GLY A 152 11.40 9.18 -15.66
CA GLY A 152 12.48 9.30 -16.64
C GLY A 152 12.11 10.24 -17.79
N THR A 153 10.90 10.12 -18.35
CA THR A 153 10.38 11.07 -19.35
C THR A 153 8.91 11.34 -19.09
N THR A 154 8.46 12.55 -19.44
CA THR A 154 7.06 12.96 -19.30
C THR A 154 6.58 13.68 -20.56
N THR A 155 5.37 13.37 -21.00
CA THR A 155 4.61 14.12 -22.00
C THR A 155 3.24 14.48 -21.42
N ILE A 156 2.88 15.75 -21.48
CA ILE A 156 1.58 16.25 -21.05
C ILE A 156 0.89 16.89 -22.25
N ASP A 157 -0.27 16.39 -22.62
CA ASP A 157 -1.18 17.06 -23.56
C ASP A 157 -2.24 17.82 -22.77
N ALA A 158 -2.13 19.15 -22.76
CA ALA A 158 -3.04 20.03 -22.04
C ALA A 158 -4.06 20.66 -23.00
N ILE A 159 -5.33 20.53 -22.67
CA ILE A 159 -6.45 21.24 -23.31
C ILE A 159 -7.08 22.14 -22.25
N GLN A 160 -7.31 23.39 -22.60
CA GLN A 160 -8.07 24.34 -21.78
C GLN A 160 -9.23 24.88 -22.59
N GLY A 161 -10.37 25.08 -21.95
CA GLY A 161 -11.54 25.76 -22.49
C GLY A 161 -12.04 26.76 -21.48
N THR A 162 -11.93 28.06 -21.77
CA THR A 162 -12.36 29.13 -20.86
C THR A 162 -13.47 29.96 -21.50
N ARG A 163 -14.61 30.04 -20.82
CA ARG A 163 -15.73 30.95 -21.08
C ARG A 163 -15.68 32.09 -20.09
N GLN A 164 -15.82 33.32 -20.57
CA GLN A 164 -15.95 34.50 -19.72
C GLN A 164 -17.01 35.45 -20.29
N VAL A 165 -17.85 36.01 -19.41
CA VAL A 165 -18.73 37.12 -19.74
C VAL A 165 -18.15 38.38 -19.11
N LYS A 166 -17.63 39.29 -19.96
CA LYS A 166 -17.00 40.55 -19.54
C LYS A 166 -17.54 41.69 -20.40
N ASP A 167 -17.98 42.77 -19.77
CA ASP A 167 -18.52 43.96 -20.44
C ASP A 167 -19.67 43.67 -21.43
N GLY A 168 -20.54 42.71 -21.09
CA GLY A 168 -21.66 42.28 -21.94
C GLY A 168 -21.27 41.40 -23.13
N ARG A 169 -19.97 41.12 -23.31
CA ARG A 169 -19.44 40.21 -24.34
C ARG A 169 -19.22 38.82 -23.74
N GLN A 170 -19.70 37.78 -24.43
CA GLN A 170 -19.43 36.40 -24.08
C GLN A 170 -18.27 35.86 -24.93
N VAL A 171 -17.13 35.65 -24.30
CA VAL A 171 -15.92 35.12 -24.95
C VAL A 171 -15.75 33.66 -24.57
N TYR A 172 -15.39 32.83 -25.54
CA TYR A 172 -14.97 31.45 -25.34
C TYR A 172 -13.67 31.18 -26.10
N VAL A 173 -12.68 30.62 -25.41
CA VAL A 173 -11.39 30.21 -25.98
C VAL A 173 -11.07 28.80 -25.56
N GLU A 174 -10.87 27.92 -26.54
CA GLU A 174 -10.40 26.56 -26.34
C GLU A 174 -9.10 26.33 -27.11
N SER A 175 -8.07 25.87 -26.42
CA SER A 175 -6.73 25.67 -26.98
C SER A 175 -6.07 24.42 -26.43
N GLY A 176 -5.09 23.92 -27.18
CA GLY A 176 -4.28 22.76 -26.85
C GLY A 176 -2.78 23.05 -26.96
N VAL A 177 -2.01 22.48 -26.04
CA VAL A 177 -0.55 22.52 -26.07
C VAL A 177 0.03 21.24 -25.48
N THR A 178 1.14 20.76 -26.05
CA THR A 178 1.87 19.59 -25.56
C THR A 178 3.18 20.04 -24.94
N ALA A 179 3.48 19.59 -23.72
CA ALA A 179 4.79 19.74 -23.09
C ALA A 179 5.51 18.38 -23.02
N LYS A 180 6.82 18.39 -23.27
CA LYS A 180 7.70 17.23 -23.09
C LYS A 180 8.91 17.63 -22.25
N TYR A 181 9.25 16.82 -21.26
CA TYR A 181 10.44 17.01 -20.44
C TYR A 181 10.97 15.68 -19.92
N ASP A 182 12.26 15.66 -19.60
CA ASP A 182 12.95 14.50 -19.06
C ASP A 182 13.08 14.64 -17.54
N GLY A 183 12.94 13.52 -16.84
CA GLY A 183 12.98 13.46 -15.39
C GLY A 183 11.89 14.33 -14.73
N GLY A 184 12.31 15.03 -13.68
CA GLY A 184 11.52 16.07 -13.02
C GLY A 184 11.88 17.49 -13.46
N ASP A 185 12.67 17.67 -14.54
CA ASP A 185 13.17 18.97 -14.97
C ASP A 185 12.14 19.71 -15.83
N THR A 186 11.18 20.35 -15.16
CA THR A 186 10.15 21.15 -15.81
C THR A 186 10.68 22.47 -16.38
N ALA A 187 11.86 22.93 -15.95
CA ALA A 187 12.45 24.18 -16.42
C ALA A 187 12.90 24.08 -17.89
N ASN A 188 13.33 22.87 -18.32
CA ASN A 188 13.74 22.60 -19.69
C ASN A 188 12.63 21.96 -20.55
N ALA A 189 11.37 22.12 -20.15
CA ALA A 189 10.24 21.60 -20.90
C ALA A 189 10.15 22.19 -22.31
N ARG A 190 9.95 21.32 -23.30
CA ARG A 190 9.74 21.67 -24.70
C ARG A 190 8.24 21.71 -24.97
N TYR A 191 7.76 22.87 -25.39
CA TYR A 191 6.35 23.10 -25.70
C TYR A 191 6.11 23.03 -27.21
N SER A 192 4.99 22.43 -27.61
CA SER A 192 4.49 22.57 -28.97
C SER A 192 4.00 24.01 -29.21
N ASN A 193 3.78 24.35 -30.48
CA ASN A 193 3.01 25.55 -30.79
C ASN A 193 1.60 25.46 -30.19
N LEU A 194 1.05 26.62 -29.80
CA LEU A 194 -0.33 26.76 -29.38
C LEU A 194 -1.28 26.37 -30.51
N ARG A 195 -2.16 25.40 -30.27
CA ARG A 195 -3.22 25.02 -31.20
C ARG A 195 -4.54 25.59 -30.72
N THR A 196 -5.12 26.49 -31.50
CA THR A 196 -6.52 26.90 -31.28
C THR A 196 -7.45 25.77 -31.71
N ILE A 197 -8.38 25.38 -30.85
CA ILE A 197 -9.36 24.32 -31.11
C ILE A 197 -10.70 24.96 -31.47
N ARG A 198 -11.17 25.90 -30.64
CA ARG A 198 -12.46 26.57 -30.82
C ARG A 198 -12.42 27.98 -30.22
N LEU A 199 -13.09 28.92 -30.87
CA LEU A 199 -13.22 30.31 -30.44
C LEU A 199 -14.66 30.79 -30.64
N SER A 200 -15.16 31.64 -29.74
CA SER A 200 -16.36 32.43 -30.03
C SER A 200 -16.08 33.48 -31.10
N GLN A 201 -17.11 33.90 -31.85
CA GLN A 201 -16.99 34.95 -32.86
C GLN A 201 -16.46 36.28 -32.28
N ASP A 202 -16.79 36.55 -31.01
CA ASP A 202 -16.38 37.78 -30.33
C ASP A 202 -14.97 37.71 -29.73
N ALA A 203 -14.24 36.60 -29.86
CA ALA A 203 -12.91 36.45 -29.26
C ALA A 203 -11.84 37.25 -30.03
N THR A 204 -11.05 38.05 -29.31
CA THR A 204 -9.90 38.77 -29.87
C THR A 204 -8.60 37.99 -29.65
N ARG A 205 -7.54 38.36 -30.37
CA ARG A 205 -6.21 37.78 -30.16
C ARG A 205 -5.70 37.98 -28.72
N ALA A 206 -6.04 39.10 -28.08
CA ALA A 206 -5.67 39.36 -26.70
C ALA A 206 -6.36 38.38 -25.74
N ASP A 207 -7.65 38.11 -25.95
CA ASP A 207 -8.38 37.11 -25.15
C ASP A 207 -7.77 35.71 -25.32
N VAL A 208 -7.38 35.35 -26.54
CA VAL A 208 -6.74 34.06 -26.80
C VAL A 208 -5.42 33.94 -26.04
N ALA A 209 -4.57 34.98 -26.09
CA ALA A 209 -3.28 34.96 -25.41
C ALA A 209 -3.43 34.86 -23.89
N ASP A 210 -4.33 35.65 -23.30
CA ASP A 210 -4.54 35.70 -21.86
C ASP A 210 -5.18 34.40 -21.33
N LEU A 211 -6.35 34.02 -21.88
CA LEU A 211 -7.10 32.86 -21.42
C LEU A 211 -6.36 31.55 -21.67
N SER A 212 -5.68 31.41 -22.82
CA SER A 212 -4.89 30.21 -23.11
C SER A 212 -3.65 30.11 -22.22
N GLY A 213 -2.96 31.23 -21.97
CA GLY A 213 -1.76 31.25 -21.13
C GLY A 213 -2.08 30.81 -19.70
N SER A 214 -3.09 31.43 -19.08
CA SER A 214 -3.53 31.06 -17.73
C SER A 214 -4.06 29.62 -17.67
N GLY A 215 -4.94 29.22 -18.60
CA GLY A 215 -5.52 27.88 -18.62
C GLY A 215 -4.49 26.77 -18.82
N HIS A 216 -3.50 26.97 -19.70
CA HIS A 216 -2.43 25.99 -19.89
C HIS A 216 -1.49 25.90 -18.69
N ASN A 217 -1.14 27.03 -18.06
CA ASN A 217 -0.34 27.02 -16.82
C ASN A 217 -1.05 26.24 -15.71
N ALA A 218 -2.36 26.45 -15.52
CA ALA A 218 -3.16 25.69 -14.57
C ALA A 218 -3.19 24.19 -14.93
N ALA A 219 -3.46 23.84 -16.18
CA ALA A 219 -3.47 22.45 -16.64
C ALA A 219 -2.14 21.71 -16.43
N PHE A 220 -1.00 22.38 -16.67
CA PHE A 220 0.32 21.82 -16.42
C PHE A 220 0.62 21.64 -14.95
N LEU A 221 0.27 22.61 -14.11
CA LEU A 221 0.48 22.51 -12.67
C LEU A 221 -0.31 21.33 -12.08
N MET A 222 -1.57 21.17 -12.46
CA MET A 222 -2.39 20.03 -12.05
C MET A 222 -1.79 18.69 -12.47
N ALA A 223 -1.37 18.58 -13.74
CA ALA A 223 -0.74 17.38 -14.27
C ALA A 223 0.54 17.03 -13.50
N HIS A 224 1.38 18.02 -13.22
CA HIS A 224 2.62 17.86 -12.49
C HIS A 224 2.39 17.37 -11.05
N ILE A 225 1.48 18.02 -10.32
CA ILE A 225 1.11 17.62 -8.95
C ILE A 225 0.55 16.20 -8.92
N SER A 226 -0.34 15.86 -9.84
CA SER A 226 -0.90 14.50 -9.94
C SER A 226 0.16 13.45 -10.20
N LEU A 227 1.11 13.76 -11.09
CA LEU A 227 2.22 12.87 -11.43
C LEU A 227 3.18 12.70 -10.23
N GLN A 228 3.47 13.76 -9.47
CA GLN A 228 4.26 13.68 -8.24
C GLN A 228 3.57 12.82 -7.17
N HIS A 229 2.27 12.98 -6.97
CA HIS A 229 1.52 12.12 -6.05
C HIS A 229 1.52 10.66 -6.48
N ALA A 230 1.32 10.41 -7.79
CA ALA A 230 1.44 9.06 -8.33
C ALA A 230 2.84 8.49 -8.06
N GLN A 231 3.88 9.32 -8.26
CA GLN A 231 5.26 8.94 -7.97
C GLN A 231 5.50 8.56 -6.52
N ASP A 232 5.04 9.40 -5.62
CA ASP A 232 5.09 9.13 -4.19
C ASP A 232 4.37 7.82 -3.84
N ALA A 233 3.21 7.57 -4.43
CA ALA A 233 2.45 6.35 -4.20
C ALA A 233 3.25 5.11 -4.60
N TRP A 234 3.83 5.05 -5.81
CA TRP A 234 4.61 3.87 -6.21
C TRP A 234 5.98 3.77 -5.51
N LEU A 235 6.56 4.88 -5.05
CA LEU A 235 7.78 4.87 -4.23
C LEU A 235 7.55 4.36 -2.81
N LYS A 236 6.34 4.55 -2.27
CA LYS A 236 5.93 4.11 -0.92
C LYS A 236 5.29 2.71 -0.92
N GLY A 237 5.42 1.95 -2.00
CA GLY A 237 4.85 0.60 -2.09
C GLY A 237 3.37 0.56 -2.44
N GLY A 238 2.79 1.61 -3.02
CA GLY A 238 1.40 1.63 -3.48
C GLY A 238 1.13 0.75 -4.71
N CYS A 239 2.15 0.47 -5.53
CA CYS A 239 2.00 -0.33 -6.76
C CYS A 239 2.60 -1.74 -6.65
N THR A 240 3.63 -1.93 -5.83
CA THR A 240 4.31 -3.21 -5.65
C THR A 240 4.35 -3.62 -4.18
N LYS A 241 4.38 -4.92 -3.90
CA LYS A 241 4.58 -5.49 -2.57
C LYS A 241 5.62 -6.61 -2.63
N ILE A 242 6.44 -6.70 -1.59
CA ILE A 242 7.31 -7.86 -1.37
C ILE A 242 6.47 -8.94 -0.68
N VAL A 243 6.66 -10.19 -1.11
CA VAL A 243 6.08 -11.38 -0.49
C VAL A 243 7.25 -12.24 -0.02
N ALA A 244 7.41 -12.30 1.30
CA ALA A 244 8.39 -13.12 1.99
C ALA A 244 7.80 -13.58 3.33
N THR A 245 8.16 -14.78 3.77
CA THR A 245 7.74 -15.30 5.08
C THR A 245 8.76 -14.88 6.12
N SER A 246 8.29 -14.35 7.25
CA SER A 246 9.17 -14.00 8.37
C SER A 246 9.79 -15.27 8.97
N PRO A 247 11.11 -15.31 9.25
CA PRO A 247 11.74 -16.44 9.94
C PRO A 247 11.09 -16.77 11.29
N GLY A 248 10.63 -15.74 12.02
CA GLY A 248 10.04 -15.94 13.34
C GLY A 248 11.09 -16.39 14.36
N THR A 249 10.73 -17.30 15.25
CA THR A 249 11.68 -17.85 16.23
C THR A 249 12.43 -19.04 15.63
N VAL A 250 13.75 -18.91 15.58
CA VAL A 250 14.66 -19.89 15.00
C VAL A 250 15.65 -20.41 16.06
N GLN A 251 16.25 -21.56 15.79
CA GLN A 251 17.26 -22.11 16.68
C GLN A 251 18.55 -21.27 16.63
N PRO A 252 19.27 -21.10 17.75
CA PRO A 252 20.57 -20.45 17.72
C PRO A 252 21.54 -21.17 16.75
N GLY A 253 22.33 -20.40 16.00
CA GLY A 253 23.28 -20.91 15.00
C GLY A 253 22.63 -21.52 13.74
N SER A 254 21.31 -21.51 13.62
CA SER A 254 20.61 -22.12 12.47
C SER A 254 20.61 -21.22 11.24
N ASN A 255 20.51 -21.85 10.07
CA ASN A 255 20.28 -21.18 8.79
C ASN A 255 18.81 -21.31 8.41
N THR A 256 18.17 -20.19 8.09
CA THR A 256 16.77 -20.13 7.66
C THR A 256 16.68 -19.51 6.28
N GLU A 257 16.11 -20.25 5.33
CA GLU A 257 15.83 -19.75 3.99
C GLU A 257 14.58 -18.87 3.99
N ILE A 258 14.68 -17.73 3.31
CA ILE A 258 13.62 -16.73 3.15
C ILE A 258 13.36 -16.61 1.64
N PRO A 259 12.36 -17.32 1.09
CA PRO A 259 11.96 -17.12 -0.29
C PRO A 259 11.35 -15.73 -0.45
N VAL A 260 11.84 -14.96 -1.42
CA VAL A 260 11.38 -13.60 -1.69
C VAL A 260 10.90 -13.48 -3.14
N LYS A 261 9.71 -12.91 -3.31
CA LYS A 261 9.22 -12.44 -4.60
C LYS A 261 8.58 -11.07 -4.48
N VAL A 262 8.44 -10.39 -5.60
CA VAL A 262 7.76 -9.08 -5.66
C VAL A 262 6.56 -9.23 -6.57
N GLN A 263 5.43 -8.70 -6.13
CA GLN A 263 4.18 -8.74 -6.88
C GLN A 263 3.64 -7.33 -7.05
N HIS A 264 2.99 -7.10 -8.18
CA HIS A 264 2.19 -5.90 -8.37
C HIS A 264 0.89 -6.05 -7.58
N ARG A 265 0.49 -5.00 -6.85
CA ARG A 265 -0.62 -5.08 -5.88
C ARG A 265 -1.97 -5.33 -6.53
N PHE A 266 -2.13 -4.87 -7.75
CA PHE A 266 -3.44 -4.76 -8.40
C PHE A 266 -3.80 -5.93 -9.28
N ASP A 267 -2.81 -6.55 -9.93
CA ASP A 267 -3.00 -7.69 -10.84
C ASP A 267 -2.34 -8.99 -10.32
N GLY A 268 -1.60 -8.90 -9.21
CA GLY A 268 -0.88 -10.03 -8.61
C GLY A 268 0.31 -10.54 -9.42
N SER A 269 0.59 -9.95 -10.58
CA SER A 269 1.67 -10.37 -11.47
C SER A 269 3.03 -10.21 -10.80
N GLU A 270 3.94 -11.13 -11.10
CA GLU A 270 5.32 -11.04 -10.58
C GLU A 270 6.07 -9.88 -11.23
N VAL A 271 6.80 -9.14 -10.41
CA VAL A 271 7.59 -7.98 -10.84
C VAL A 271 9.05 -8.29 -10.61
N PRO A 272 9.83 -8.52 -11.68
CA PRO A 272 11.26 -8.69 -11.51
C PRO A 272 11.88 -7.38 -11.03
N SER A 273 12.38 -7.39 -9.80
CA SER A 273 12.90 -6.20 -9.11
C SER A 273 14.32 -6.46 -8.64
N LYS A 274 15.14 -5.40 -8.58
CA LYS A 274 16.37 -5.42 -7.79
C LYS A 274 15.98 -5.40 -6.31
N LEU A 275 16.55 -6.27 -5.49
CA LEU A 275 16.31 -6.34 -4.05
C LEU A 275 17.58 -5.97 -3.29
N GLU A 276 17.47 -5.06 -2.34
CA GLU A 276 18.51 -4.73 -1.36
C GLU A 276 18.06 -5.22 0.02
N VAL A 277 18.98 -5.75 0.80
CA VAL A 277 18.71 -6.36 2.11
C VAL A 277 19.60 -5.69 3.14
N VAL A 278 18.98 -5.17 4.21
CA VAL A 278 19.68 -4.59 5.35
C VAL A 278 19.29 -5.36 6.60
N LEU A 279 20.28 -5.86 7.33
CA LEU A 279 20.11 -6.53 8.61
C LEU A 279 20.38 -5.55 9.76
N SER A 280 19.45 -5.48 10.71
CA SER A 280 19.65 -4.87 12.02
C SER A 280 19.57 -5.97 13.09
N GLY A 281 20.66 -6.24 13.79
CA GLY A 281 20.78 -7.36 14.73
C GLY A 281 22.07 -8.15 14.53
N GLU A 282 22.19 -9.30 15.19
CA GLU A 282 23.36 -10.17 15.12
C GLU A 282 23.23 -11.25 14.01
N ALA A 283 24.38 -11.91 13.76
CA ALA A 283 24.65 -12.97 12.80
C ALA A 283 24.82 -12.53 11.33
N SER A 284 23.96 -12.89 10.37
CA SER A 284 24.14 -12.45 8.96
C SER A 284 22.93 -12.73 8.07
N VAL A 285 22.86 -12.06 6.91
CA VAL A 285 21.92 -12.40 5.84
C VAL A 285 22.66 -12.39 4.50
N GLU A 286 22.52 -13.46 3.72
CA GLU A 286 23.17 -13.60 2.42
C GLU A 286 22.21 -14.11 1.34
N PRO A 287 22.27 -13.57 0.10
CA PRO A 287 23.04 -12.40 -0.29
C PRO A 287 22.42 -11.09 0.27
N THR A 288 23.22 -10.03 0.38
CA THR A 288 22.72 -8.69 0.78
C THR A 288 22.02 -7.94 -0.37
N SER A 289 22.08 -8.47 -1.60
CA SER A 289 21.32 -7.97 -2.73
C SER A 289 20.99 -9.08 -3.73
N LEU A 290 19.85 -8.93 -4.42
CA LEU A 290 19.49 -9.73 -5.59
C LEU A 290 19.34 -8.82 -6.79
N ALA A 291 20.01 -9.16 -7.90
CA ALA A 291 19.87 -8.40 -9.13
C ALA A 291 18.45 -8.46 -9.71
N LYS A 292 17.71 -9.54 -9.44
CA LYS A 292 16.35 -9.79 -9.94
C LYS A 292 15.60 -10.75 -9.02
N THR A 293 14.32 -10.47 -8.75
CA THR A 293 13.38 -11.37 -8.06
C THR A 293 12.58 -12.25 -9.05
N PRO A 294 12.09 -13.44 -8.65
CA PRO A 294 12.20 -14.06 -7.32
C PRO A 294 13.62 -14.57 -6.99
N GLY A 295 13.88 -14.81 -5.71
CA GLY A 295 15.12 -15.42 -5.23
C GLY A 295 14.99 -15.87 -3.77
N THR A 296 16.07 -16.40 -3.20
CA THR A 296 16.12 -16.88 -1.81
C THR A 296 17.23 -16.16 -1.08
N LEU A 297 16.94 -15.73 0.15
CA LEU A 297 17.92 -15.21 1.10
C LEU A 297 18.12 -16.26 2.20
N THR A 298 19.31 -16.31 2.79
CA THR A 298 19.61 -17.16 3.94
C THR A 298 19.93 -16.26 5.13
N TYR A 299 19.12 -16.35 6.17
CA TYR A 299 19.42 -15.74 7.47
C TYR A 299 20.16 -16.76 8.34
N THR A 300 21.34 -16.39 8.82
CA THR A 300 22.06 -17.15 9.85
C THR A 300 21.69 -16.54 11.19
N ALA A 301 21.21 -17.32 12.14
CA ALA A 301 20.93 -16.87 13.50
C ALA A 301 22.21 -16.86 14.36
N PRO A 302 22.34 -15.95 15.35
CA PRO A 302 23.45 -15.99 16.30
C PRO A 302 23.41 -17.26 17.15
N ASP A 303 24.55 -17.69 17.68
CA ASP A 303 24.67 -18.89 18.54
C ASP A 303 24.01 -18.69 19.92
N GLU A 304 23.75 -17.44 20.31
CA GLU A 304 23.10 -17.06 21.55
C GLU A 304 21.57 -17.08 21.40
N SER A 305 20.85 -17.59 22.41
CA SER A 305 19.39 -17.48 22.51
C SER A 305 18.96 -16.09 22.99
N GLY A 306 17.71 -15.72 22.72
CA GLY A 306 17.11 -14.45 23.16
C GLY A 306 17.52 -13.24 22.33
N LYS A 307 18.20 -13.43 21.19
CA LYS A 307 18.57 -12.35 20.27
C LYS A 307 17.43 -12.08 19.30
N THR A 308 17.39 -10.86 18.77
CA THR A 308 16.44 -10.46 17.74
C THR A 308 17.17 -9.84 16.56
N ALA A 309 16.57 -9.99 15.38
CA ALA A 309 17.04 -9.38 14.16
C ALA A 309 15.84 -8.90 13.32
N THR A 310 16.00 -7.74 12.70
CA THR A 310 15.07 -7.20 11.72
C THR A 310 15.79 -7.15 10.37
N ILE A 311 15.21 -7.82 9.39
CA ILE A 311 15.70 -7.86 8.01
C ILE A 311 14.78 -6.94 7.19
N THR A 312 15.32 -5.79 6.79
CA THR A 312 14.62 -4.83 5.93
C THR A 312 14.92 -5.15 4.47
N LEU A 313 13.88 -5.55 3.74
CA LEU A 313 13.90 -5.83 2.31
C LEU A 313 13.43 -4.60 1.55
N THR A 314 14.22 -4.09 0.60
CA THR A 314 13.83 -3.01 -0.30
C THR A 314 13.91 -3.47 -1.74
N ALA A 315 12.77 -3.59 -2.41
CA ALA A 315 12.68 -3.92 -3.83
C ALA A 315 12.46 -2.65 -4.66
N THR A 316 13.20 -2.51 -5.76
CA THR A 316 13.07 -1.37 -6.70
C THR A 316 12.99 -1.89 -8.13
N SER A 317 12.06 -1.33 -8.91
CA SER A 317 11.85 -1.63 -10.32
C SER A 317 11.19 -0.45 -11.04
N ARG A 318 11.01 -0.57 -12.36
CA ARG A 318 10.17 0.36 -13.13
C ARG A 318 8.71 0.39 -12.70
N ARG A 319 8.21 -0.65 -12.02
CA ARG A 319 6.81 -0.72 -11.52
C ARG A 319 6.62 -0.10 -10.14
N GLY A 320 7.70 0.34 -9.50
CA GLY A 320 7.65 0.96 -8.18
C GLY A 320 8.73 0.45 -7.24
N ARG A 321 8.66 0.92 -5.99
CA ARG A 321 9.50 0.51 -4.88
C ARG A 321 8.63 -0.07 -3.77
N ALA A 322 9.09 -1.14 -3.13
CA ALA A 322 8.44 -1.73 -1.98
C ALA A 322 9.45 -1.95 -0.85
N THR A 323 9.01 -1.79 0.39
CA THR A 323 9.78 -2.12 1.58
C THR A 323 8.99 -3.12 2.43
N LEU A 324 9.65 -4.14 2.95
CA LEU A 324 9.08 -5.12 3.88
C LEU A 324 10.10 -5.41 4.97
N GLU A 325 9.68 -5.36 6.22
CA GLU A 325 10.46 -5.81 7.35
C GLU A 325 10.01 -7.21 7.74
N VAL A 326 10.97 -8.13 7.85
CA VAL A 326 10.74 -9.45 8.42
C VAL A 326 11.61 -9.61 9.67
N ASN A 327 11.06 -10.25 10.68
CA ASN A 327 11.71 -10.39 11.98
C ASN A 327 12.14 -11.83 12.21
N ALA A 328 13.30 -11.96 12.84
CA ALA A 328 13.82 -13.20 13.37
C ALA A 328 14.16 -13.03 14.85
N SER A 329 13.99 -14.09 15.63
CA SER A 329 14.50 -14.16 16.99
C SER A 329 15.15 -15.52 17.23
N THR A 330 16.24 -15.54 17.98
CA THR A 330 16.76 -16.80 18.51
C THR A 330 16.05 -17.10 19.82
N GLY A 331 15.61 -18.33 19.98
CA GLY A 331 14.88 -18.70 21.16
C GLY A 331 14.87 -20.19 21.38
N VAL A 332 14.71 -20.55 22.65
CA VAL A 332 14.30 -21.88 23.06
C VAL A 332 12.78 -21.83 23.14
N ALA A 333 12.10 -22.65 22.34
CA ALA A 333 10.65 -22.68 22.42
C ALA A 333 10.24 -23.45 23.68
N ALA A 334 9.66 -22.71 24.62
CA ALA A 334 9.03 -23.28 25.79
C ALA A 334 7.63 -23.80 25.41
N TYR A 335 7.29 -25.00 25.88
CA TYR A 335 6.02 -25.64 25.62
C TYR A 335 5.38 -26.16 26.90
N ARG A 336 4.06 -26.11 26.95
CA ARG A 336 3.27 -26.98 27.81
C ARG A 336 2.96 -28.25 27.05
N ILE A 337 3.48 -29.37 27.56
CA ILE A 337 3.32 -30.70 26.99
C ILE A 337 2.21 -31.41 27.76
N VAL A 338 1.14 -31.80 27.04
CA VAL A 338 -0.05 -32.42 27.62
C VAL A 338 -0.38 -33.71 26.87
N GLY A 339 -0.57 -34.81 27.57
CA GLY A 339 -0.92 -36.11 26.99
C GLY A 339 -0.25 -37.26 27.71
N GLY A 340 -0.19 -38.43 27.07
CA GLY A 340 0.38 -39.64 27.67
C GLY A 340 -0.17 -40.92 27.02
N LEU A 341 -0.27 -41.99 27.81
CA LEU A 341 -0.77 -43.30 27.40
C LEU A 341 -1.58 -43.92 28.54
N ASP A 342 -2.76 -44.42 28.21
CA ASP A 342 -3.72 -45.00 29.15
C ASP A 342 -3.94 -44.08 30.38
N ASP A 343 -3.82 -44.64 31.59
CA ASP A 343 -4.02 -43.93 32.85
C ASP A 343 -2.88 -42.96 33.18
N TRP A 344 -1.75 -43.01 32.46
CA TRP A 344 -0.67 -42.05 32.63
C TRP A 344 -0.86 -40.84 31.73
N GLN A 345 -0.92 -39.66 32.35
CA GLN A 345 -1.05 -38.36 31.68
C GLN A 345 -0.10 -37.35 32.33
N THR A 346 0.49 -36.48 31.51
CA THR A 346 1.33 -35.35 31.95
C THR A 346 0.71 -34.01 31.56
N ASN A 347 1.09 -32.97 32.30
CA ASN A 347 0.82 -31.58 32.00
C ASN A 347 2.01 -30.75 32.52
N THR A 348 3.11 -30.78 31.78
CA THR A 348 4.39 -30.21 32.23
C THR A 348 4.79 -29.04 31.34
N ALA A 349 5.22 -27.94 31.97
CA ALA A 349 5.89 -26.86 31.28
C ALA A 349 7.37 -27.24 31.06
N VAL A 350 7.80 -27.22 29.81
CA VAL A 350 9.17 -27.49 29.37
C VAL A 350 9.73 -26.20 28.78
N CYS A 351 10.76 -25.68 29.42
CA CYS A 351 11.34 -24.38 29.07
C CYS A 351 12.15 -24.40 27.78
N ASP A 352 12.70 -25.55 27.44
CA ASP A 352 13.52 -25.77 26.26
C ASP A 352 13.45 -27.24 25.86
N ILE A 353 12.64 -27.53 24.83
CA ILE A 353 12.54 -28.90 24.31
C ILE A 353 13.81 -29.37 23.60
N MET A 354 14.77 -28.47 23.33
CA MET A 354 16.05 -28.82 22.69
C MET A 354 17.08 -29.35 23.69
N LYS A 355 16.86 -29.15 24.99
CA LYS A 355 17.69 -29.70 26.08
C LYS A 355 17.01 -30.90 26.72
N PRO A 356 17.73 -31.74 27.47
CA PRO A 356 17.10 -32.76 28.28
C PRO A 356 16.03 -32.16 29.19
N PHE A 357 14.86 -32.79 29.26
CA PHE A 357 13.73 -32.34 30.07
C PHE A 357 13.00 -33.53 30.70
N THR A 358 12.22 -33.23 31.73
CA THR A 358 11.47 -34.24 32.48
C THR A 358 9.98 -34.00 32.33
N LEU A 359 9.22 -35.05 32.03
CA LEU A 359 7.76 -35.04 32.11
C LEU A 359 7.29 -35.79 33.35
N THR A 360 6.33 -35.22 34.07
CA THR A 360 5.81 -35.79 35.32
C THR A 360 4.29 -35.87 35.29
N GLY A 361 3.74 -36.90 35.92
CA GLY A 361 2.29 -37.13 35.97
C GLY A 361 1.96 -38.54 36.44
N GLY A 362 0.82 -38.73 37.13
CA GLY A 362 0.37 -40.05 37.59
C GLY A 362 1.35 -40.83 38.49
N GLY A 363 2.33 -40.15 39.12
CA GLY A 363 3.41 -40.77 39.89
C GLY A 363 4.61 -41.27 39.07
N PHE A 364 4.58 -41.11 37.74
CA PHE A 364 5.71 -41.41 36.86
C PHE A 364 6.59 -40.19 36.61
N THR A 365 7.87 -40.47 36.37
CA THR A 365 8.89 -39.51 35.94
C THR A 365 9.52 -40.03 34.66
N MET A 366 9.39 -39.29 33.57
CA MET A 366 9.99 -39.62 32.27
C MET A 366 11.09 -38.62 31.93
N GLN A 367 12.32 -39.11 31.79
CA GLN A 367 13.47 -38.33 31.37
C GLN A 367 13.63 -38.41 29.86
N VAL A 368 13.62 -37.24 29.21
CA VAL A 368 13.66 -37.10 27.76
C VAL A 368 14.98 -36.47 27.37
N SER A 369 15.66 -37.01 26.36
CA SER A 369 17.01 -36.57 25.96
C SER A 369 17.09 -35.14 25.42
N GLY A 370 15.95 -34.55 25.02
CA GLY A 370 15.90 -33.26 24.33
C GLY A 370 16.15 -33.37 22.83
N GLY A 371 15.79 -32.31 22.12
CA GLY A 371 15.79 -32.25 20.65
C GLY A 371 14.45 -32.65 20.04
N LEU A 372 14.31 -32.47 18.72
CA LEU A 372 13.09 -32.85 17.97
C LEU A 372 12.94 -34.36 17.77
N SER A 373 13.94 -35.13 18.15
CA SER A 373 13.87 -36.59 18.23
C SER A 373 14.90 -37.09 19.21
N GLY A 374 14.63 -38.20 19.88
CA GLY A 374 15.58 -38.74 20.83
C GLY A 374 15.07 -39.98 21.54
N THR A 375 15.61 -40.21 22.73
CA THR A 375 15.25 -41.31 23.60
C THR A 375 14.63 -40.80 24.89
N TYR A 376 13.84 -41.63 25.53
CA TYR A 376 13.42 -41.41 26.90
C TYR A 376 13.58 -42.67 27.74
N ASP A 377 13.73 -42.48 29.04
CA ASP A 377 13.55 -43.50 30.06
C ASP A 377 12.48 -43.01 31.05
N TYR A 378 11.76 -43.95 31.67
CA TYR A 378 10.82 -43.58 32.71
C TYR A 378 10.88 -44.53 33.90
N THR A 379 10.48 -44.00 35.05
CA THR A 379 10.28 -44.75 36.29
C THR A 379 8.95 -44.36 36.94
N GLY A 380 8.35 -45.25 37.72
CA GLY A 380 7.04 -44.99 38.34
C GLY A 380 6.62 -46.02 39.41
N PRO A 381 5.35 -45.96 39.85
CA PRO A 381 4.81 -46.87 40.85
C PRO A 381 4.85 -48.34 40.42
N PHE A 382 4.76 -49.28 41.37
CA PHE A 382 4.77 -50.72 41.09
C PHE A 382 6.02 -51.22 40.35
N ASP A 383 7.17 -50.60 40.65
CA ASP A 383 8.45 -50.87 39.97
C ASP A 383 8.36 -50.64 38.45
N ALA A 384 7.50 -49.70 38.04
CA ALA A 384 7.33 -49.41 36.63
C ALA A 384 8.59 -48.75 36.06
N HIS A 385 9.08 -49.28 34.95
CA HIS A 385 10.24 -48.74 34.25
C HIS A 385 10.17 -49.07 32.76
N GLY A 386 10.79 -48.25 31.93
CA GLY A 386 10.84 -48.49 30.50
C GLY A 386 11.71 -47.51 29.76
N THR A 387 11.93 -47.79 28.49
CA THR A 387 12.67 -46.92 27.59
C THR A 387 11.98 -46.87 26.23
N GLY A 388 12.19 -45.78 25.52
CA GLY A 388 11.63 -45.60 24.19
C GLY A 388 12.32 -44.52 23.40
N THR A 389 11.76 -44.26 22.23
CA THR A 389 12.15 -43.20 21.32
C THR A 389 11.00 -42.26 21.07
N TYR A 390 11.28 -41.03 20.69
CA TYR A 390 10.25 -40.07 20.31
C TYR A 390 10.70 -39.23 19.11
N PRO A 391 9.73 -38.80 18.28
CA PRO A 391 9.84 -37.55 17.54
C PRO A 391 8.91 -36.44 18.10
N ILE A 392 9.28 -35.20 17.84
CA ILE A 392 8.46 -34.00 17.98
C ILE A 392 8.20 -33.45 16.56
N SER A 393 6.93 -33.23 16.24
CA SER A 393 6.48 -32.58 15.01
C SER A 393 5.99 -31.16 15.31
N LEU A 394 6.61 -30.18 14.67
CA LEU A 394 6.26 -28.76 14.73
C LEU A 394 5.95 -28.28 13.30
N PRO A 395 4.75 -28.57 12.76
CA PRO A 395 4.44 -28.35 11.35
C PRO A 395 4.58 -26.89 10.91
N ASP A 396 4.30 -25.96 11.84
CA ASP A 396 4.39 -24.50 11.61
C ASP A 396 5.69 -23.90 12.18
N GLY A 397 6.64 -24.73 12.61
CA GLY A 397 7.94 -24.32 13.13
C GLY A 397 8.02 -24.14 14.65
N VAL A 398 9.24 -23.80 15.11
CA VAL A 398 9.57 -23.61 16.53
C VAL A 398 8.79 -22.43 17.12
N GLY A 399 8.19 -22.62 18.30
CA GLY A 399 7.31 -21.64 18.96
C GLY A 399 5.85 -21.70 18.50
N LYS A 400 5.47 -22.68 17.67
CA LYS A 400 4.09 -22.95 17.26
C LYS A 400 3.59 -24.30 17.80
N PRO A 401 2.27 -24.52 17.91
CA PRO A 401 1.73 -25.79 18.37
C PRO A 401 2.26 -26.98 17.58
N GLY A 402 2.34 -28.13 18.26
CA GLY A 402 2.79 -29.36 17.64
C GLY A 402 2.45 -30.59 18.46
N THR A 403 3.09 -31.70 18.12
CA THR A 403 2.86 -32.99 18.78
C THR A 403 4.17 -33.70 19.07
N MET A 404 4.22 -34.46 20.16
CA MET A 404 5.27 -35.42 20.42
C MET A 404 4.64 -36.80 20.44
N THR A 405 5.33 -37.79 19.90
CA THR A 405 4.88 -39.19 19.94
C THR A 405 5.98 -40.01 20.59
N GLY A 406 5.68 -40.69 21.68
CA GLY A 406 6.58 -41.68 22.27
C GLY A 406 6.27 -43.06 21.70
N THR A 407 7.29 -43.91 21.57
CA THR A 407 7.14 -45.34 21.33
C THR A 407 8.20 -46.09 22.12
N GLY A 408 7.79 -47.05 22.94
CA GLY A 408 8.72 -47.75 23.82
C GLY A 408 8.17 -49.05 24.39
N ALA A 409 9.06 -49.79 25.05
CA ALA A 409 8.71 -50.95 25.85
C ALA A 409 8.85 -50.61 27.33
N GLY A 410 7.91 -51.12 28.12
CA GLY A 410 7.79 -50.82 29.53
C GLY A 410 7.40 -52.05 30.33
N SER A 411 7.85 -52.12 31.58
CA SER A 411 7.42 -53.13 32.54
C SER A 411 6.81 -52.50 33.77
N ALA A 412 5.78 -53.11 34.35
CA ALA A 412 5.18 -52.73 35.63
C ALA A 412 4.56 -53.97 36.30
N GLY A 413 4.81 -54.17 37.60
CA GLY A 413 4.24 -55.30 38.35
C GLY A 413 4.54 -56.68 37.75
N GLY A 414 5.68 -56.84 37.06
CA GLY A 414 6.09 -58.08 36.41
C GLY A 414 5.52 -58.32 34.99
N TYR A 415 4.74 -57.39 34.45
CA TYR A 415 4.23 -57.44 33.07
C TYR A 415 4.99 -56.48 32.17
N THR A 416 5.31 -56.91 30.95
CA THR A 416 5.98 -56.09 29.94
C THR A 416 5.05 -55.87 28.75
N ASN A 417 4.97 -54.63 28.26
CA ASN A 417 4.19 -54.28 27.07
C ASN A 417 4.88 -53.17 26.26
N THR A 418 4.43 -52.97 25.03
CA THR A 418 4.83 -51.83 24.19
C THR A 418 3.68 -50.85 24.03
N GLY A 419 3.98 -49.56 23.99
CA GLY A 419 2.98 -48.49 23.90
C GLY A 419 3.34 -47.41 22.89
N THR A 420 2.36 -46.57 22.57
CA THR A 420 2.56 -45.33 21.82
C THR A 420 1.89 -44.18 22.55
N GLU A 421 2.70 -43.30 23.15
CA GLU A 421 2.24 -42.12 23.86
C GLU A 421 2.02 -40.97 22.87
N ILE A 422 0.97 -40.15 23.06
CA ILE A 422 0.72 -38.97 22.23
C ILE A 422 0.62 -37.75 23.14
N TYR A 423 1.38 -36.71 22.80
CA TYR A 423 1.37 -35.43 23.51
C TYR A 423 1.10 -34.28 22.55
N THR A 424 0.34 -33.30 23.04
CA THR A 424 0.16 -31.99 22.43
C THR A 424 1.15 -31.00 23.03
N LEU A 425 1.82 -30.23 22.19
CA LEU A 425 2.72 -29.15 22.58
C LEU A 425 2.01 -27.82 22.34
N THR A 426 1.76 -27.07 23.40
CA THR A 426 1.23 -25.70 23.32
C THR A 426 2.33 -24.71 23.69
N PRO A 427 2.68 -23.72 22.84
CA PRO A 427 3.67 -22.72 23.19
C PRO A 427 3.31 -22.00 24.49
N ILE A 428 4.31 -21.74 25.32
CA ILE A 428 4.18 -20.92 26.53
C ILE A 428 5.24 -19.82 26.52
N GLU A 429 5.09 -18.84 27.41
CA GLU A 429 6.15 -17.86 27.64
C GLU A 429 7.45 -18.57 28.06
N PRO A 430 8.62 -18.06 27.65
CA PRO A 430 9.90 -18.58 28.11
C PRO A 430 9.94 -18.65 29.63
N CYS A 431 10.50 -19.74 30.17
CA CYS A 431 10.74 -19.81 31.61
C CYS A 431 11.82 -18.79 32.00
N ASN A 432 11.54 -17.98 33.03
CA ASN A 432 12.49 -17.03 33.61
C ASN A 432 13.56 -17.72 34.47
#